data_AF-A0AB34IE50-F1
#
_entry.id   AF-A0AB34IE50-F1
#
_cell.length_a   1.000
_cell.length_b   1.000
_cell.length_c   1.000
_cell.angle_alpha   90.00
_cell.angle_beta   90.00
_cell.angle_gamma   90.00
#
_symmetry.space_group_name_H-M   'P 1'
#
loop_
_entity.id
_entity.type
_entity.pdbx_description
1 polymer ?
#
loop_
_entity_poly.entity_id
_entity_poly.type
_entity_poly.pdbx_seq_one_letter_code
_entity_poly.pdbx_strand_id
1 'polypeptide(L)'
;MGVLLFPLLSTRPPPLSSFTRHGAVFAAAPQVQRSLTLGQELASGNYGAVYEAQWSEGGSSTAAVAKCARAADGSQAALARAYLEVEAAVYESLERSRARGLLPQGFTRYFGRASAASTEWLVWERVERCGGVRRPLSLAELNHETGPEAGRDAVDEAVRPLHLATFGLSAHRVLCETLRMTHALHEEGFVHRDIKTANLLVSAPRGSADASLYLIDMGSCAQMGGCTLLDGWMGKCAGYDASHSPCSPLFAPPEQFIDPQPRGRTQEPYCFA
;
A
#
# COMPACT_ATOMS: atom_id res chain seq x y z
N MET A 1 -16.69 -0.36 50.94
CA MET A 1 -15.77 0.25 49.96
C MET A 1 -14.38 0.23 50.57
N GLY A 2 -13.57 -0.78 50.22
CA GLY A 2 -12.21 -0.94 50.75
C GLY A 2 -11.19 -0.47 49.71
N VAL A 3 -10.38 0.52 50.08
CA VAL A 3 -9.26 1.02 49.26
C VAL A 3 -8.03 0.17 49.61
N LEU A 4 -7.55 -0.61 48.65
CA LEU A 4 -6.31 -1.37 48.76
C LEU A 4 -5.13 -0.47 48.35
N LEU A 5 -4.26 -0.16 49.31
CA LEU A 5 -2.96 0.48 49.11
C LEU A 5 -1.91 -0.59 48.82
N PHE A 6 -1.28 -0.53 47.64
CA PHE A 6 -0.10 -1.33 47.31
C PHE A 6 1.19 -0.64 47.77
N PRO A 7 2.17 -1.36 48.33
CA PRO A 7 3.45 -0.78 48.70
C PRO A 7 4.38 -0.65 47.48
N LEU A 8 4.99 0.53 47.32
CA LEU A 8 6.07 0.79 46.37
C LEU A 8 7.34 0.09 46.86
N LEU A 9 7.67 -1.06 46.27
CA LEU A 9 8.96 -1.72 46.47
C LEU A 9 10.04 -1.04 45.61
N SER A 10 10.99 -0.39 46.27
CA SER A 10 12.19 0.17 45.67
C SER A 10 13.19 -0.95 45.35
N THR A 11 13.27 -1.36 44.09
CA THR A 11 14.29 -2.30 43.62
C THR A 11 15.47 -1.51 43.07
N ARG A 12 16.57 -1.41 43.85
CA ARG A 12 17.86 -0.97 43.32
C ARG A 12 18.35 -2.00 42.28
N PRO A 13 18.83 -1.56 41.10
CA PRO A 13 19.44 -2.48 40.15
C PRO A 13 20.75 -3.05 40.72
N PRO A 14 21.07 -4.33 40.45
CA PRO A 14 22.31 -4.93 40.90
C PRO A 14 23.53 -4.32 40.18
N PRO A 15 24.72 -4.35 40.80
CA PRO A 15 25.95 -3.84 40.18
C PRO A 15 26.33 -4.68 38.95
N LEU A 16 26.76 -3.99 37.90
CA LEU A 16 27.25 -4.57 36.65
C LEU A 16 28.52 -5.38 36.91
N SER A 17 28.39 -6.71 36.94
CA SER A 17 29.52 -7.64 36.88
C SER A 17 30.12 -7.62 35.47
N SER A 18 31.43 -7.39 35.40
CA SER A 18 32.24 -7.39 34.17
C SER A 18 32.13 -8.73 33.44
N PHE A 19 31.38 -8.75 32.34
CA PHE A 19 31.32 -9.88 31.42
C PHE A 19 32.50 -9.85 30.46
N THR A 20 33.42 -10.79 30.60
CA THR A 20 34.53 -11.03 29.66
C THR A 20 33.95 -11.63 28.37
N ARG A 21 33.80 -10.80 27.32
CA ARG A 21 33.38 -11.24 25.98
C ARG A 21 34.33 -12.32 25.45
N HIS A 22 33.89 -13.57 25.47
CA HIS A 22 34.48 -14.61 24.63
C HIS A 22 34.05 -14.35 23.19
N GLY A 23 35.01 -14.10 22.31
CA GLY A 23 34.79 -13.79 20.90
C GLY A 23 34.25 -15.00 20.14
N ALA A 24 32.92 -15.16 20.14
CA ALA A 24 32.25 -16.04 19.20
C ALA A 24 32.28 -15.38 17.81
N VAL A 25 33.01 -16.00 16.88
CA VAL A 25 32.97 -15.66 15.46
C VAL A 25 31.61 -16.15 14.95
N PHE A 26 30.61 -15.26 14.92
CA PHE A 26 29.35 -15.56 14.25
C PHE A 26 29.62 -15.64 12.75
N ALA A 27 29.52 -16.84 12.18
CA ALA A 27 29.49 -16.99 10.73
C ALA A 27 28.35 -16.12 10.20
N ALA A 28 28.66 -15.25 9.24
CA ALA A 28 27.65 -14.41 8.60
C ALA A 28 26.53 -15.31 8.07
N ALA A 29 25.28 -14.98 8.41
CA ALA A 29 24.14 -15.71 7.89
C ALA A 29 24.24 -15.71 6.35
N PRO A 30 23.96 -16.84 5.68
CA PRO A 30 24.04 -16.93 4.23
C PRO A 30 23.20 -15.82 3.62
N GLN A 31 23.82 -14.97 2.80
CA GLN A 31 23.08 -13.94 2.07
C GLN A 31 22.15 -14.64 1.09
N VAL A 32 20.84 -14.49 1.32
CA VAL A 32 19.84 -15.02 0.40
C VAL A 32 19.96 -14.23 -0.90
N GLN A 33 20.36 -14.91 -1.97
CA GLN A 33 20.44 -14.30 -3.29
C GLN A 33 19.03 -13.98 -3.77
N ARG A 34 18.81 -12.71 -4.13
CA ARG A 34 17.56 -12.18 -4.67
C ARG A 34 17.77 -11.69 -6.09
N SER A 35 16.84 -11.95 -6.99
CA SER A 35 16.86 -11.41 -8.34
C SER A 35 15.47 -11.02 -8.83
N LEU A 36 15.43 -10.00 -9.69
CA LEU A 36 14.24 -9.48 -10.33
C LEU A 36 14.40 -9.62 -11.84
N THR A 37 13.43 -10.24 -12.51
CA THR A 37 13.32 -10.25 -13.97
C THR A 37 12.05 -9.52 -14.37
N LEU A 38 12.18 -8.48 -15.21
CA LEU A 38 11.08 -7.66 -15.67
C LEU A 38 10.46 -8.26 -16.94
N GLY A 39 9.13 -8.19 -17.04
CA GLY A 39 8.34 -8.58 -18.20
C GLY A 39 7.71 -7.37 -18.89
N GLN A 40 6.47 -7.54 -19.37
CA GLN A 40 5.73 -6.49 -20.07
C GLN A 40 5.27 -5.37 -19.12
N GLU A 41 5.21 -4.13 -19.62
CA GLU A 41 4.51 -3.04 -18.93
C GLU A 41 3.00 -3.34 -18.83
N LEU A 42 2.46 -3.30 -17.61
CA LEU A 42 1.05 -3.50 -17.33
C LEU A 42 0.27 -2.20 -17.35
N ALA A 43 0.85 -1.13 -16.81
CA ALA A 43 0.23 0.17 -16.70
C ALA A 43 1.28 1.27 -16.53
N SER A 44 0.95 2.49 -16.95
CA SER A 44 1.72 3.69 -16.65
C SER A 44 0.78 4.84 -16.28
N GLY A 45 1.25 5.69 -15.38
CA GLY A 45 0.57 6.90 -14.94
C GLY A 45 1.56 8.06 -14.82
N ASN A 46 1.11 9.17 -14.23
CA ASN A 46 1.90 10.40 -14.16
C ASN A 46 3.21 10.27 -13.37
N TYR A 47 3.24 9.36 -12.38
CA TYR A 47 4.33 9.25 -11.39
C TYR A 47 4.95 7.86 -11.31
N GLY A 48 4.51 6.91 -12.14
CA GLY A 48 5.03 5.56 -12.09
C GLY A 48 4.62 4.69 -13.27
N ALA A 49 5.34 3.59 -13.41
CA ALA A 49 4.99 2.52 -14.33
C ALA A 49 5.07 1.17 -13.60
N VAL A 50 4.16 0.27 -13.93
CA VAL A 50 4.01 -1.06 -13.35
C VAL A 50 4.26 -2.10 -14.42
N TYR A 51 5.05 -3.11 -14.07
CA TYR A 51 5.50 -4.17 -14.96
C TYR A 51 5.14 -5.53 -14.39
N GLU A 52 4.89 -6.50 -15.26
CA GLU A 52 5.01 -7.91 -14.89
C GLU A 52 6.44 -8.19 -14.43
N ALA A 53 6.58 -9.08 -13.45
CA ALA A 53 7.89 -9.47 -12.97
C ALA A 53 7.92 -10.94 -12.51
N GLN A 54 9.13 -11.46 -12.40
CA GLN A 54 9.44 -12.67 -11.65
C GLN A 54 10.43 -12.31 -10.55
N TRP A 55 10.09 -12.67 -9.31
CA TRP A 55 10.94 -12.50 -8.14
C TRP A 55 11.54 -13.84 -7.77
N SER A 56 12.88 -13.94 -7.73
CA SER A 56 13.56 -15.15 -7.27
C SER A 56 14.25 -14.93 -5.94
N GLU A 57 13.99 -15.80 -4.97
CA GLU A 57 14.62 -15.78 -3.65
C GLU A 57 14.84 -17.21 -3.16
N GLY A 58 16.06 -17.55 -2.74
CA GLY A 58 16.38 -18.87 -2.19
C GLY A 58 16.15 -20.03 -3.18
N GLY A 59 16.27 -19.79 -4.48
CA GLY A 59 16.03 -20.77 -5.53
C GLY A 59 14.56 -20.98 -5.92
N SER A 60 13.62 -20.30 -5.26
CA SER A 60 12.21 -20.27 -5.66
C SER A 60 11.93 -19.04 -6.53
N SER A 61 11.11 -19.19 -7.57
CA SER A 61 10.63 -18.08 -8.42
C SER A 61 9.15 -17.88 -8.21
N THR A 62 8.74 -16.64 -7.92
CA THR A 62 7.36 -16.25 -7.66
C THR A 62 6.92 -15.19 -8.66
N ALA A 63 5.69 -15.31 -9.16
CA ALA A 63 5.09 -14.30 -10.03
C ALA A 63 4.89 -12.98 -9.26
N ALA A 64 5.37 -11.89 -9.83
CA ALA A 64 5.44 -10.60 -9.18
C ALA A 64 4.93 -9.47 -10.08
N VAL A 65 4.75 -8.31 -9.49
CA VAL A 65 4.64 -7.02 -10.18
C VAL A 65 5.73 -6.10 -9.65
N ALA A 66 6.30 -5.28 -10.52
CA ALA A 66 7.33 -4.33 -10.17
C ALA A 66 6.90 -2.92 -10.57
N LYS A 67 7.00 -1.94 -9.66
CA LYS A 67 6.72 -0.53 -9.92
C LYS A 67 8.00 0.27 -9.82
N CYS A 68 8.19 1.22 -10.73
CA CYS A 68 9.25 2.21 -10.66
C CYS A 68 8.69 3.62 -10.78
N ALA A 69 9.45 4.59 -10.29
CA ALA A 69 9.15 6.00 -10.48
C ALA A 69 9.39 6.36 -11.95
N ARG A 70 8.35 6.87 -12.61
CA ARG A 70 8.41 7.38 -13.97
C ARG A 70 7.53 8.63 -14.05
N ALA A 71 8.17 9.76 -14.31
CA ALA A 71 7.46 10.99 -14.55
C ALA A 71 7.17 11.17 -16.04
N ALA A 72 5.99 11.70 -16.38
CA ALA A 72 5.67 12.07 -17.76
C ALA A 72 6.55 13.24 -18.27
N ASP A 73 6.92 14.14 -17.36
CA ASP A 73 7.85 15.24 -17.59
C ASP A 73 9.02 15.13 -16.60
N GLY A 74 10.24 15.40 -17.06
CA GLY A 74 11.44 15.43 -16.24
C GLY A 74 11.35 16.38 -15.05
N SER A 75 10.54 17.44 -15.15
CA SER A 75 10.28 18.37 -14.03
C SER A 75 9.62 17.70 -12.82
N GLN A 76 8.88 16.60 -13.02
CA GLN A 76 8.18 15.85 -11.99
C GLN A 76 8.93 14.62 -11.49
N ALA A 77 10.15 14.37 -11.98
CA ALA A 77 10.93 13.17 -11.62
C ALA A 77 11.21 13.06 -10.11
N ALA A 78 11.47 14.19 -9.44
CA ALA A 78 11.69 14.21 -7.99
C ALA A 78 10.40 13.85 -7.23
N LEU A 79 9.26 14.38 -7.66
CA LEU A 79 7.96 14.09 -7.06
C LEU A 79 7.55 12.62 -7.25
N ALA A 80 7.78 12.07 -8.45
CA ALA A 80 7.54 10.65 -8.73
C ALA A 80 8.34 9.72 -7.82
N ARG A 81 9.62 10.05 -7.56
CA ARG A 81 10.46 9.32 -6.61
C ARG A 81 9.96 9.46 -5.18
N ALA A 82 9.52 10.66 -4.78
CA ALA A 82 8.96 10.87 -3.44
C ALA A 82 7.71 10.00 -3.20
N TYR A 83 6.80 9.88 -4.17
CA TYR A 83 5.65 8.97 -4.06
C TYR A 83 6.06 7.50 -3.99
N LEU A 84 7.08 7.10 -4.75
CA LEU A 84 7.61 5.74 -4.66
C LEU A 84 8.19 5.45 -3.26
N GLU A 85 8.92 6.40 -2.65
CA GLU A 85 9.45 6.25 -1.30
C GLU A 85 8.36 6.16 -0.23
N VAL A 86 7.29 6.95 -0.35
CA VAL A 86 6.11 6.85 0.53
C VAL A 86 5.50 5.46 0.44
N GLU A 87 5.30 4.96 -0.77
CA GLU A 87 4.75 3.64 -1.00
C GLU A 87 5.62 2.53 -0.40
N ALA A 88 6.95 2.62 -0.56
CA ALA A 88 7.89 1.71 0.07
C ALA A 88 7.75 1.74 1.62
N ALA A 89 7.73 2.92 2.22
CA ALA A 89 7.61 3.08 3.68
C ALA A 89 6.31 2.47 4.24
N VAL A 90 5.18 2.66 3.53
CA VAL A 90 3.89 2.08 3.91
C VAL A 90 3.98 0.55 3.88
N TYR A 91 4.44 -0.04 2.77
CA TYR A 91 4.50 -1.50 2.66
C TYR A 91 5.53 -2.14 3.59
N GLU A 92 6.66 -1.48 3.87
CA GLU A 92 7.61 -1.93 4.90
C GLU A 92 6.95 -1.98 6.28
N SER A 93 6.07 -1.03 6.62
CA SER A 93 5.31 -1.09 7.87
C SER A 93 4.27 -2.21 7.87
N LEU A 94 3.50 -2.33 6.79
CA LEU A 94 2.49 -3.39 6.65
C LEU A 94 3.13 -4.78 6.75
N GLU A 95 4.31 -5.02 6.16
CA GLU A 95 5.00 -6.31 6.27
C GLU A 95 5.51 -6.60 7.69
N ARG A 96 5.92 -5.58 8.46
CA ARG A 96 6.21 -5.77 9.90
C ARG A 96 4.96 -6.22 10.66
N SER A 97 3.79 -5.70 10.32
CA SER A 97 2.52 -6.13 10.93
C SER A 97 2.04 -7.48 10.43
N ARG A 98 2.29 -7.80 9.16
CA ARG A 98 2.08 -9.15 8.61
C ARG A 98 2.92 -10.19 9.35
N ALA A 99 4.18 -9.91 9.61
CA ALA A 99 5.08 -10.80 10.36
C ALA A 99 4.62 -11.04 11.82
N ARG A 100 3.82 -10.12 12.39
CA ARG A 100 3.19 -10.26 13.70
C ARG A 100 1.80 -10.93 13.65
N GLY A 101 1.29 -11.24 12.46
CA GLY A 101 -0.07 -11.77 12.27
C GLY A 101 -1.18 -10.75 12.53
N LEU A 102 -0.88 -9.45 12.47
CA LEU A 102 -1.84 -8.38 12.76
C LEU A 102 -2.48 -7.78 11.50
N LEU A 103 -1.88 -8.01 10.33
CA LEU A 103 -2.37 -7.44 9.07
C LEU A 103 -3.56 -8.24 8.52
N PRO A 104 -4.72 -7.62 8.25
CA PRO A 104 -5.82 -8.31 7.60
C PRO A 104 -5.47 -8.68 6.16
N GLN A 105 -6.32 -9.52 5.55
CA GLN A 105 -6.33 -9.64 4.09
C GLN A 105 -6.67 -8.28 3.45
N GLY A 106 -6.27 -8.09 2.20
CA GLY A 106 -6.50 -6.84 1.49
C GLY A 106 -5.25 -6.09 1.05
N PHE A 107 -4.07 -6.60 1.39
CA PHE A 107 -2.80 -6.07 0.92
C PHE A 107 -1.99 -7.19 0.29
N THR A 108 -1.38 -6.90 -0.86
CA THR A 108 -0.44 -7.83 -1.51
C THR A 108 0.79 -8.01 -0.64
N ARG A 109 1.44 -9.17 -0.76
CA ARG A 109 2.74 -9.38 -0.12
C ARG A 109 3.78 -8.50 -0.81
N TYR A 110 4.51 -7.72 -0.03
CA TYR A 110 5.62 -6.91 -0.53
C TYR A 110 6.95 -7.67 -0.37
N PHE A 111 7.67 -7.88 -1.48
CA PHE A 111 8.97 -8.56 -1.48
C PHE A 111 10.13 -7.63 -1.13
N GLY A 112 9.94 -6.32 -1.31
CA GLY A 112 10.94 -5.31 -1.01
C GLY A 112 11.36 -4.48 -2.22
N ARG A 113 12.53 -3.86 -2.07
CA ARG A 113 13.17 -3.06 -3.10
C ARG A 113 14.16 -3.91 -3.91
N ALA A 114 14.32 -3.59 -5.17
CA ALA A 114 15.30 -4.19 -6.06
C ALA A 114 15.88 -3.16 -7.04
N SER A 115 17.06 -3.43 -7.57
CA SER A 115 17.66 -2.60 -8.61
C SER A 115 17.85 -3.40 -9.89
N ALA A 116 17.33 -2.88 -10.99
CA ALA A 116 17.50 -3.46 -12.33
C ALA A 116 17.70 -2.34 -13.35
N ALA A 117 18.74 -2.45 -14.18
CA ALA A 117 19.14 -1.43 -15.16
C ALA A 117 19.24 -0.01 -14.55
N SER A 118 19.91 0.11 -13.39
CA SER A 118 20.09 1.37 -12.65
C SER A 118 18.78 2.06 -12.21
N THR A 119 17.65 1.36 -12.29
CA THR A 119 16.35 1.83 -11.82
C THR A 119 15.99 1.08 -10.54
N GLU A 120 15.49 1.81 -9.54
CA GLU A 120 14.93 1.21 -8.33
C GLU A 120 13.49 0.75 -8.60
N TRP A 121 13.18 -0.43 -8.09
CA TRP A 121 11.89 -1.09 -8.23
C TRP A 121 11.36 -1.47 -6.85
N LEU A 122 10.09 -1.22 -6.64
CA LEU A 122 9.32 -1.84 -5.58
C LEU A 122 8.65 -3.09 -6.15
N VAL A 123 8.68 -4.20 -5.41
CA VAL A 123 8.25 -5.51 -5.92
C VAL A 123 7.22 -6.14 -4.99
N TRP A 124 6.10 -6.58 -5.56
CA TRP A 124 5.02 -7.26 -4.83
C TRP A 124 4.66 -8.59 -5.48
N GLU A 125 4.04 -9.46 -4.69
CA GLU A 125 3.32 -10.61 -5.21
C GLU A 125 2.23 -10.16 -6.18
N ARG A 126 2.14 -10.86 -7.32
CA ARG A 126 1.11 -10.56 -8.32
C ARG A 126 -0.24 -11.11 -7.87
N VAL A 127 -1.23 -10.22 -7.79
CA VAL A 127 -2.63 -10.60 -7.55
C VAL A 127 -3.13 -11.53 -8.64
N GLU A 128 -3.80 -12.62 -8.25
CA GLU A 128 -4.31 -13.61 -9.20
C GLU A 128 -5.41 -13.04 -10.10
N ARG A 129 -5.48 -13.63 -11.30
CA ARG A 129 -6.40 -13.27 -12.38
C ARG A 129 -7.85 -13.57 -12.04
N CYS A 130 -8.75 -12.65 -12.36
CA CYS A 130 -10.18 -12.89 -12.36
C CYS A 130 -10.63 -13.63 -13.62
N GLY A 131 -11.30 -14.78 -13.49
CA GLY A 131 -12.18 -15.29 -14.55
C GLY A 131 -11.57 -15.46 -15.95
N GLY A 132 -10.31 -15.89 -16.07
CA GLY A 132 -9.64 -16.07 -17.37
C GLY A 132 -9.09 -14.80 -18.01
N VAL A 133 -9.30 -13.63 -17.41
CA VAL A 133 -8.68 -12.35 -17.81
C VAL A 133 -7.18 -12.39 -17.54
N ARG A 134 -6.36 -11.76 -18.40
CA ARG A 134 -4.89 -11.83 -18.31
C ARG A 134 -4.28 -11.05 -17.13
N ARG A 135 -5.04 -10.13 -16.52
CA ARG A 135 -4.62 -9.27 -15.41
C ARG A 135 -5.72 -9.14 -14.35
N PRO A 136 -5.39 -8.80 -13.09
CA PRO A 136 -6.41 -8.36 -12.13
C PRO A 136 -7.15 -7.13 -12.67
N LEU A 137 -8.42 -7.02 -12.29
CA LEU A 137 -9.29 -5.89 -12.66
C LEU A 137 -9.47 -5.00 -11.44
N SER A 138 -9.42 -3.69 -11.64
CA SER A 138 -9.85 -2.73 -10.63
C SER A 138 -11.37 -2.74 -10.50
N LEU A 139 -11.87 -2.32 -9.34
CA LEU A 139 -13.30 -2.16 -9.11
C LEU A 139 -13.90 -1.10 -10.05
N ALA A 140 -13.12 -0.09 -10.46
CA ALA A 140 -13.52 0.89 -11.45
C ALA A 140 -13.79 0.24 -12.82
N GLU A 141 -12.90 -0.66 -13.27
CA GLU A 141 -13.05 -1.39 -14.53
C GLU A 141 -14.27 -2.31 -14.50
N LEU A 142 -14.59 -2.91 -13.35
CA LEU A 142 -15.82 -3.70 -13.19
C LEU A 142 -17.09 -2.84 -13.22
N ASN A 143 -17.01 -1.56 -12.82
CA ASN A 143 -18.15 -0.66 -12.71
C ASN A 143 -18.41 0.16 -13.98
N HIS A 144 -17.37 0.48 -14.76
CA HIS A 144 -17.49 1.37 -15.93
C HIS A 144 -18.29 0.79 -17.11
N GLU A 145 -18.68 -0.49 -17.06
CA GLU A 145 -19.43 -1.15 -18.13
C GLU A 145 -20.94 -1.21 -17.92
N THR A 146 -21.50 -0.51 -16.91
CA THR A 146 -22.96 -0.47 -16.64
C THR A 146 -23.67 0.82 -17.08
N GLY A 147 -22.99 1.73 -17.79
CA GLY A 147 -23.63 2.93 -18.34
C GLY A 147 -24.42 2.63 -19.63
N PRO A 148 -25.68 3.07 -19.77
CA PRO A 148 -26.51 2.80 -20.96
C PRO A 148 -26.05 3.48 -22.26
N GLU A 149 -24.90 4.16 -22.29
CA GLU A 149 -24.43 4.94 -23.46
C GLU A 149 -23.02 4.57 -23.97
N ALA A 150 -22.46 3.41 -23.61
CA ALA A 150 -21.20 2.97 -24.21
C ALA A 150 -21.45 2.43 -25.64
N GLY A 151 -21.16 3.28 -26.63
CA GLY A 151 -21.30 3.05 -28.05
C GLY A 151 -20.66 1.75 -28.53
N ARG A 152 -21.37 1.14 -29.49
CA ARG A 152 -20.97 -0.01 -30.29
C ARG A 152 -19.75 0.37 -31.12
N ASP A 153 -18.54 0.00 -30.71
CA ASP A 153 -17.41 -0.21 -31.61
C ASP A 153 -16.36 -1.14 -30.96
N ALA A 154 -16.47 -2.43 -31.31
CA ALA A 154 -15.39 -3.43 -31.42
C ALA A 154 -14.24 -3.46 -30.39
N VAL A 155 -14.52 -3.30 -29.10
CA VAL A 155 -13.59 -3.77 -28.05
C VAL A 155 -13.96 -5.21 -27.73
N ASP A 156 -13.04 -6.12 -28.06
CA ASP A 156 -12.92 -7.53 -27.68
C ASP A 156 -14.16 -8.18 -27.02
N GLU A 157 -14.84 -9.08 -27.75
CA GLU A 157 -16.01 -9.88 -27.32
C GLU A 157 -15.76 -10.73 -26.05
N ALA A 158 -14.52 -10.74 -25.55
CA ALA A 158 -14.06 -11.44 -24.35
C ALA A 158 -14.31 -10.68 -23.03
N VAL A 159 -14.65 -9.39 -23.04
CA VAL A 159 -14.98 -8.64 -21.82
C VAL A 159 -16.47 -8.30 -21.83
N ARG A 160 -17.29 -9.30 -21.50
CA ARG A 160 -18.70 -9.03 -21.13
C ARG A 160 -18.73 -8.31 -19.78
N PRO A 161 -19.69 -7.41 -19.53
CA PRO A 161 -19.84 -6.74 -18.25
C PRO A 161 -19.90 -7.73 -17.09
N LEU A 162 -18.82 -7.79 -16.31
CA LEU A 162 -18.74 -8.65 -15.14
C LEU A 162 -19.26 -7.86 -13.94
N HIS A 163 -20.56 -8.01 -13.68
CA HIS A 163 -21.21 -7.43 -12.51
C HIS A 163 -20.51 -7.87 -11.21
N LEU A 164 -20.47 -7.02 -10.19
CA LEU A 164 -19.87 -7.36 -8.88
C LEU A 164 -20.41 -8.69 -8.33
N ALA A 165 -21.71 -8.96 -8.53
CA ALA A 165 -22.34 -10.21 -8.12
C ALA A 165 -21.76 -11.44 -8.82
N THR A 166 -21.25 -11.32 -10.05
CA THR A 166 -20.56 -12.41 -10.77
C THR A 166 -19.29 -12.86 -10.05
N PHE A 167 -18.72 -11.98 -9.22
CA PHE A 167 -17.56 -12.24 -8.39
C PHE A 167 -17.90 -12.48 -6.91
N GLY A 168 -19.19 -12.65 -6.58
CA GLY A 168 -19.63 -12.78 -5.18
C GLY A 168 -19.39 -11.52 -4.36
N LEU A 169 -19.23 -10.36 -5.00
CA LEU A 169 -19.08 -9.07 -4.35
C LEU A 169 -20.41 -8.35 -4.25
N SER A 170 -20.75 -7.90 -3.06
CA SER A 170 -21.84 -6.94 -2.81
C SER A 170 -21.24 -5.59 -2.42
N ALA A 171 -21.98 -4.50 -2.62
CA ALA A 171 -21.55 -3.17 -2.17
C ALA A 171 -21.23 -3.14 -0.67
N HIS A 172 -22.02 -3.84 0.14
CA HIS A 172 -21.77 -3.99 1.58
C HIS A 172 -20.43 -4.69 1.87
N ARG A 173 -20.12 -5.79 1.15
CA ARG A 173 -18.83 -6.49 1.29
C ARG A 173 -17.65 -5.59 0.91
N VAL A 174 -17.76 -4.88 -0.22
CA VAL A 174 -16.74 -3.93 -0.68
C VAL A 174 -16.48 -2.87 0.38
N LEU A 175 -17.53 -2.26 0.94
CA LEU A 175 -17.41 -1.27 2.00
C LEU A 175 -16.73 -1.83 3.25
N CYS A 176 -17.16 -2.99 3.74
CA CYS A 176 -16.57 -3.62 4.92
C CYS A 176 -15.09 -3.96 4.72
N GLU A 177 -14.72 -4.52 3.57
CA GLU A 177 -13.33 -4.85 3.26
C GLU A 177 -12.46 -3.59 3.14
N THR A 178 -12.98 -2.53 2.48
CA THR A 178 -12.28 -1.25 2.37
C THR A 178 -12.06 -0.62 3.73
N LEU A 179 -13.08 -0.58 4.60
CA LEU A 179 -12.96 -0.08 5.97
C LEU A 179 -11.91 -0.84 6.79
N ARG A 180 -11.83 -2.17 6.65
CA ARG A 180 -10.81 -2.98 7.33
C ARG A 180 -9.40 -2.66 6.85
N MET A 181 -9.21 -2.48 5.54
CA MET A 181 -7.91 -2.09 4.97
C MET A 181 -7.49 -0.70 5.46
N THR A 182 -8.41 0.27 5.42
CA THR A 182 -8.13 1.63 5.92
C THR A 182 -7.83 1.65 7.41
N HIS A 183 -8.59 0.90 8.21
CA HIS A 183 -8.30 0.76 9.64
C HIS A 183 -6.89 0.18 9.88
N ALA A 184 -6.49 -0.84 9.12
CA ALA A 184 -5.14 -1.39 9.23
C ALA A 184 -4.05 -0.38 8.86
N LEU A 185 -4.24 0.46 7.84
CA LEU A 185 -3.33 1.58 7.54
C LEU A 185 -3.24 2.58 8.70
N HIS A 186 -4.38 2.90 9.31
CA HIS A 186 -4.44 3.83 10.45
C HIS A 186 -3.69 3.29 11.67
N GLU A 187 -3.79 1.99 11.95
CA GLU A 187 -3.02 1.33 13.02
C GLU A 187 -1.50 1.37 12.74
N GLU A 188 -1.09 1.38 11.48
CA GLU A 188 0.30 1.62 11.06
C GLU A 188 0.69 3.10 11.07
N GLY A 189 -0.24 4.00 11.41
CA GLY A 189 -0.01 5.44 11.44
C GLY A 189 -0.03 6.10 10.06
N PHE A 190 -0.64 5.49 9.04
CA PHE A 190 -0.76 6.05 7.69
C PHE A 190 -2.22 6.34 7.33
N VAL A 191 -2.46 7.37 6.52
CA VAL A 191 -3.74 7.63 5.86
C VAL A 191 -3.54 7.59 4.35
N HIS A 192 -4.39 6.87 3.61
CA HIS A 192 -4.22 6.65 2.17
C HIS A 192 -4.45 7.89 1.30
N ARG A 193 -5.40 8.76 1.67
CA ARG A 193 -5.79 10.00 0.97
C ARG A 193 -6.29 9.89 -0.48
N ASP A 194 -6.30 8.70 -1.09
CA ASP A 194 -6.76 8.49 -2.47
C ASP A 194 -7.50 7.15 -2.62
N ILE A 195 -8.43 6.89 -1.70
CA ILE A 195 -9.30 5.70 -1.77
C ILE A 195 -10.34 5.96 -2.86
N LYS A 196 -10.30 5.13 -3.90
CA LYS A 196 -11.23 5.14 -5.03
C LYS A 196 -11.30 3.74 -5.65
N THR A 197 -12.31 3.49 -6.45
CA THR A 197 -12.53 2.17 -7.07
C THR A 197 -11.38 1.74 -8.01
N ALA A 198 -10.61 2.68 -8.56
CA ALA A 198 -9.44 2.39 -9.37
C ALA A 198 -8.25 1.83 -8.54
N ASN A 199 -8.21 2.10 -7.24
CA ASN A 199 -7.16 1.65 -6.32
C ASN A 199 -7.57 0.40 -5.53
N LEU A 200 -8.68 -0.24 -5.91
CA LEU A 200 -9.14 -1.52 -5.36
C LEU A 200 -9.07 -2.58 -6.46
N LEU A 201 -8.12 -3.50 -6.38
CA LEU A 201 -8.06 -4.66 -7.26
C LEU A 201 -8.99 -5.75 -6.76
N VAL A 202 -9.62 -6.45 -7.70
CA VAL A 202 -10.41 -7.66 -7.46
C VAL A 202 -9.58 -8.86 -7.91
N SER A 203 -9.56 -9.90 -7.08
CA SER A 203 -8.99 -11.20 -7.40
C SER A 203 -10.05 -12.27 -7.19
N ALA A 204 -10.35 -13.03 -8.24
CA ALA A 204 -11.29 -14.14 -8.19
C ALA A 204 -10.62 -15.39 -8.77
N PRO A 205 -10.00 -16.23 -7.92
CA PRO A 205 -9.37 -17.46 -8.37
C PRO A 205 -10.34 -18.28 -9.22
N ARG A 206 -9.85 -18.95 -10.26
CA ARG A 206 -10.71 -19.74 -11.16
C ARG A 206 -11.52 -20.77 -10.37
N GLY A 207 -12.84 -20.69 -10.49
CA GLY A 207 -13.76 -21.59 -9.79
C GLY A 207 -14.07 -21.21 -8.34
N SER A 208 -13.52 -20.10 -7.83
CA SER A 208 -13.96 -19.51 -6.56
C SER A 208 -15.11 -18.55 -6.80
N ALA A 209 -16.18 -18.70 -6.00
CA ALA A 209 -17.25 -17.71 -5.92
C ALA A 209 -16.88 -16.53 -5.01
N ASP A 210 -15.80 -16.65 -4.23
CA ASP A 210 -15.32 -15.61 -3.32
C ASP A 210 -14.15 -14.87 -3.94
N ALA A 211 -14.43 -13.68 -4.46
CA ALA A 211 -13.40 -12.73 -4.81
C ALA A 211 -12.85 -12.00 -3.57
N SER A 212 -11.57 -11.69 -3.60
CA SER A 212 -10.89 -10.86 -2.60
C SER A 212 -10.59 -9.49 -3.18
N LEU A 213 -10.70 -8.45 -2.35
CA LEU A 213 -10.24 -7.11 -2.67
C LEU A 213 -8.81 -6.88 -2.21
N TYR A 214 -8.08 -6.03 -2.92
CA TYR A 214 -6.75 -5.57 -2.55
C TYR A 214 -6.65 -4.05 -2.75
N LEU A 215 -6.28 -3.33 -1.71
CA LEU A 215 -5.97 -1.91 -1.78
C LEU A 215 -4.54 -1.73 -2.29
N ILE A 216 -4.39 -0.91 -3.33
CA ILE A 216 -3.11 -0.66 -4.01
C ILE A 216 -2.83 0.85 -4.11
N ASP A 217 -1.64 1.19 -4.60
CA ASP A 217 -1.20 2.57 -4.89
C ASP A 217 -1.11 3.47 -3.65
N MET A 218 -0.09 3.17 -2.82
CA MET A 218 0.15 3.89 -1.56
C MET A 218 0.94 5.19 -1.76
N GLY A 219 1.20 5.61 -3.01
CA GLY A 219 2.03 6.79 -3.30
C GLY A 219 1.46 8.09 -2.74
N SER A 220 0.13 8.15 -2.59
CA SER A 220 -0.60 9.28 -2.01
C SER A 220 -0.73 9.21 -0.48
N CYS A 221 -0.24 8.15 0.18
CA CYS A 221 -0.34 8.03 1.63
C CYS A 221 0.37 9.19 2.35
N ALA A 222 -0.02 9.44 3.60
CA ALA A 222 0.70 10.31 4.52
C ALA A 222 0.82 9.65 5.88
N GLN A 223 1.99 9.76 6.49
CA GLN A 223 2.23 9.34 7.85
C GLN A 223 1.65 10.37 8.83
N MET A 224 0.70 9.92 9.65
CA MET A 224 0.03 10.69 10.70
C MET A 224 0.44 10.22 12.11
N GLY A 225 0.74 8.92 12.27
CA GLY A 225 1.15 8.31 13.53
C GLY A 225 2.67 8.36 13.76
N GLY A 226 3.07 8.58 15.01
CA GLY A 226 4.49 8.61 15.41
C GLY A 226 5.28 9.83 14.94
N CYS A 227 4.63 10.75 14.23
CA CYS A 227 5.19 12.01 13.78
C CYS A 227 4.98 13.10 14.83
N THR A 228 6.07 13.59 15.43
CA THR A 228 5.95 14.82 16.21
C THR A 228 5.75 16.01 15.27
N LEU A 229 5.21 17.12 15.80
CA LEU A 229 5.11 18.37 15.04
C LEU A 229 6.46 18.81 14.45
N LEU A 230 7.54 18.57 15.20
CA LEU A 230 8.88 18.88 14.76
C LEU A 230 9.30 17.97 13.60
N ASP A 231 8.97 16.68 13.64
CA ASP A 231 9.27 15.73 12.55
C ASP A 231 8.52 16.09 11.26
N GLY A 232 7.25 16.51 11.37
CA GLY A 232 6.49 17.02 10.24
C GLY A 232 7.13 18.28 9.65
N TRP A 233 7.52 19.24 10.49
CA TRP A 233 8.19 20.48 10.03
C TRP A 233 9.58 20.23 9.44
N MET A 234 10.30 19.23 9.95
CA MET A 234 11.60 18.81 9.41
C MET A 234 11.47 17.90 8.17
N GLY A 235 10.25 17.60 7.69
CA GLY A 235 10.04 16.72 6.54
C GLY A 235 10.44 15.26 6.79
N LYS A 236 10.46 14.82 8.06
CA LYS A 236 10.81 13.43 8.43
C LYS A 236 9.63 12.47 8.32
N CYS A 237 8.41 12.99 8.16
CA CYS A 237 7.20 12.21 8.00
C CYS A 237 6.98 11.85 6.53
N ALA A 238 6.85 10.55 6.24
CA ALA A 238 6.64 10.10 4.87
C ALA A 238 5.33 10.67 4.28
N GLY A 239 5.43 11.34 3.14
CA GLY A 239 4.28 11.76 2.32
C GLY A 239 3.44 12.90 2.88
N TYR A 240 3.79 13.44 4.04
CA TYR A 240 3.11 14.59 4.62
C TYR A 240 3.64 15.89 4.01
N ASP A 241 2.77 16.60 3.30
CA ASP A 241 3.01 17.97 2.85
C ASP A 241 1.79 18.82 3.23
N ALA A 242 2.00 19.81 4.10
CA ALA A 242 0.93 20.69 4.55
C ALA A 242 0.37 21.58 3.42
N SER A 243 1.19 21.84 2.39
CA SER A 243 0.88 22.66 1.22
C SER A 243 0.36 21.84 0.03
N HIS A 244 0.55 20.52 0.04
CA HIS A 244 0.16 19.65 -1.06
C HIS A 244 -0.46 18.33 -0.57
N SER A 245 -1.71 18.08 -0.95
CA SER A 245 -2.35 16.78 -0.73
C SER A 245 -2.63 16.14 -2.08
N PRO A 246 -1.87 15.11 -2.51
CA PRO A 246 -2.24 14.32 -3.66
C PRO A 246 -3.54 13.56 -3.35
N CYS A 247 -4.66 14.14 -3.78
CA CYS A 247 -5.96 13.52 -3.72
C CYS A 247 -6.67 13.78 -5.04
N SER A 248 -7.37 12.78 -5.55
CA SER A 248 -8.28 12.97 -6.69
C SER A 248 -9.39 13.94 -6.28
N PRO A 249 -9.57 15.11 -6.93
CA PRO A 249 -10.47 16.15 -6.44
C PRO A 249 -11.92 15.71 -6.24
N LEU A 250 -12.38 14.70 -6.99
CA LEU A 250 -13.73 14.12 -6.87
C LEU A 250 -13.94 13.32 -5.57
N PHE A 251 -12.87 12.87 -4.94
CA PHE A 251 -12.89 12.05 -3.71
C PHE A 251 -12.31 12.79 -2.50
N ALA A 252 -11.85 14.03 -2.71
CA ALA A 252 -11.37 14.90 -1.66
C ALA A 252 -12.56 15.47 -0.87
N PRO A 253 -12.48 15.51 0.46
CA PRO A 253 -13.52 16.13 1.26
C PRO A 253 -13.50 17.66 1.06
N PRO A 254 -14.65 18.35 1.18
CA PRO A 254 -14.78 19.76 0.81
C PRO A 254 -13.84 20.69 1.58
N GLU A 255 -13.49 20.36 2.83
CA GLU A 255 -12.53 21.11 3.65
C GLU A 255 -11.11 21.18 3.06
N GLN A 256 -10.75 20.30 2.10
CA GLN A 256 -9.49 20.45 1.36
C GLN A 256 -9.49 21.66 0.41
N PHE A 257 -10.67 22.16 0.02
CA PHE A 257 -10.82 23.26 -0.94
C PHE A 257 -11.30 24.57 -0.29
N ILE A 258 -11.83 24.52 0.93
CA ILE A 258 -12.31 25.69 1.66
C ILE A 258 -11.16 26.28 2.50
N ASP A 259 -10.41 27.19 1.85
CA ASP A 259 -9.48 28.23 2.33
C ASP A 259 -8.55 27.99 3.57
N PRO A 260 -7.24 28.30 3.48
CA PRO A 260 -6.21 27.95 4.45
C PRO A 260 -6.11 29.02 5.54
N GLN A 261 -7.03 29.03 6.49
CA GLN A 261 -6.68 29.62 7.79
C GLN A 261 -5.47 28.85 8.36
N PRO A 262 -4.49 29.53 9.01
CA PRO A 262 -3.30 28.87 9.54
C PRO A 262 -3.75 27.73 10.45
N ARG A 263 -3.56 26.50 9.95
CA ARG A 263 -4.31 25.32 10.39
C ARG A 263 -4.03 25.02 11.85
N GLY A 264 -4.94 25.45 12.72
CA GLY A 264 -5.01 25.07 14.11
C GLY A 264 -5.40 23.59 14.25
N ARG A 265 -4.39 22.73 14.30
CA ARG A 265 -4.21 21.61 15.25
C ARG A 265 -5.12 20.37 15.29
N THR A 266 -6.29 20.21 14.67
CA THR A 266 -7.09 18.99 14.96
C THR A 266 -7.95 18.40 13.83
N GLN A 267 -7.61 18.55 12.55
CA GLN A 267 -8.37 17.86 11.50
C GLN A 267 -7.75 16.51 11.14
N GLU A 268 -8.47 15.45 11.51
CA GLU A 268 -8.31 14.11 10.93
C GLU A 268 -8.71 14.17 9.44
N PRO A 269 -7.90 13.63 8.52
CA PRO A 269 -8.23 13.61 7.10
C PRO A 269 -9.25 12.49 6.81
N TYR A 270 -10.51 12.84 6.59
CA TYR A 270 -11.54 11.92 6.11
C TYR A 270 -11.47 11.80 4.58
N CYS A 271 -11.15 10.61 4.06
CA CYS A 271 -11.38 10.24 2.66
C CYS A 271 -12.23 8.97 2.62
N PHE A 272 -13.50 9.10 2.97
CA PHE A 272 -14.53 8.11 2.64
C PHE A 272 -15.66 8.85 1.93
N ALA A 273 -15.77 8.65 0.62
CA ALA A 273 -16.88 9.07 -0.22
C ALA A 273 -17.52 7.83 -0.83
#